data_AF-A0A914IEY8-F1
#
_entry.id   AF-A0A914IEY8-F1
#
_cell.length_a   1.000
_cell.length_b   1.000
_cell.length_c   1.000
_cell.angle_alpha   90.00
_cell.angle_beta   90.00
_cell.angle_gamma   90.00
#
_symmetry.space_group_name_H-M   'P 1'
#
loop_
_entity.id
_entity.type
_entity.pdbx_description
1 polymer ?
#
loop_
_entity_poly.entity_id
_entity_poly.type
_entity_poly.pdbx_seq_one_letter_code
_entity_poly.pdbx_strand_id
1 'polypeptide(L)'
;MLNIDKRTLGLWEMKSKGLTGINKNYTEVEKQEIIAEFDKLKNEFKARYKGMPYENINEKIVQKLGVSLRTINLWKKQLGVSKPQKKHTDAEKVELLKKCCKIKKENPPLRKYEIAKMLNIDKTTLSLWERESKGIKPENRKKHAEAKKAEFMKQFYKIEEKNPKMNKEEIAQRQFGVSKKRKNHTDTEKVELLKNFNKIKKENPQLRTDEIAQMLNIHITTLNLWDKKYKIILKPDIKNFYSEVEKQGIVAEFDGLKNDFKTRANGMSYDMKKIDEKIAQKLGVSRRTIYYWKRQIGVSMDNGGPIDNVQRHVGFERSTSSAIL
;
A
#
# COMPACT_ATOMS: atom_id res chain seq x y z
N MET A 1 31.51 3.14 11.57
CA MET A 1 30.23 3.52 12.22
C MET A 1 29.12 3.48 11.17
N LEU A 2 28.09 2.66 11.37
CA LEU A 2 26.94 2.62 10.46
C LEU A 2 25.96 3.75 10.83
N ASN A 3 25.70 4.65 9.89
CA ASN A 3 24.77 5.77 10.06
C ASN A 3 23.33 5.28 9.83
N ILE A 4 22.77 4.60 10.82
CA ILE A 4 21.38 4.11 10.80
C ILE A 4 20.48 5.24 11.28
N ASP A 5 19.44 5.57 10.50
CA ASP A 5 18.51 6.63 10.88
C ASP A 5 17.67 6.23 12.11
N LYS A 6 17.34 7.22 12.96
CA LYS A 6 16.61 7.00 14.23
C LYS A 6 15.27 6.26 14.05
N ARG A 7 14.62 6.40 12.89
CA ARG A 7 13.34 5.73 12.61
C ARG A 7 13.55 4.24 12.38
N THR A 8 14.59 3.85 11.67
CA THR A 8 14.95 2.43 11.47
C THR A 8 15.33 1.78 12.79
N LEU A 9 16.09 2.50 13.63
CA LEU A 9 16.46 2.03 14.97
C LEU A 9 15.22 1.82 15.86
N GLY A 10 14.28 2.76 15.86
CA GLY A 10 13.02 2.62 16.61
C GLY A 10 12.13 1.48 16.11
N LEU A 11 12.11 1.21 14.79
CA LEU A 11 11.40 0.07 14.20
C LEU A 11 12.02 -1.27 14.62
N TRP A 12 13.35 -1.33 14.74
CA TRP A 12 14.07 -2.52 15.19
C TRP A 12 13.89 -2.76 16.68
N GLU A 13 13.90 -1.70 17.49
CA GLU A 13 13.64 -1.79 18.92
C GLU A 13 12.18 -2.21 19.22
N MET A 14 11.22 -1.74 18.42
CA MET A 14 9.85 -2.22 18.50
C MET A 14 9.73 -3.69 18.04
N LYS A 15 10.50 -4.12 17.03
CA LYS A 15 10.58 -5.53 16.59
C LYS A 15 11.13 -6.44 17.68
N SER A 16 12.24 -6.06 18.30
CA SER A 16 12.88 -6.87 19.34
C SER A 16 12.02 -6.99 20.60
N LYS A 17 11.19 -5.97 20.90
CA LYS A 17 10.20 -5.99 21.98
C LYS A 17 8.88 -6.71 21.62
N GLY A 18 8.78 -7.32 20.43
CA GLY A 18 7.56 -7.99 19.97
C GLY A 18 6.39 -7.04 19.64
N LEU A 19 6.63 -5.74 19.59
CA LEU A 19 5.63 -4.68 19.38
C LEU A 19 5.30 -4.44 17.90
N THR A 20 6.00 -5.09 16.98
CA THR A 20 5.65 -5.01 15.55
C THR A 20 5.06 -6.32 15.05
N GLY A 21 3.78 -6.27 14.69
CA GLY A 21 3.34 -6.92 13.46
C GLY A 21 2.90 -8.38 13.55
N ILE A 22 2.39 -8.82 14.70
CA ILE A 22 1.23 -9.72 14.62
C ILE A 22 0.03 -8.78 14.50
N ASN A 23 -0.74 -8.89 13.41
CA ASN A 23 -2.06 -8.25 13.31
C ASN A 23 -2.93 -8.82 14.43
N LYS A 24 -2.74 -8.33 15.66
CA LYS A 24 -3.60 -8.67 16.77
C LYS A 24 -4.94 -8.05 16.43
N ASN A 25 -5.92 -8.90 16.16
CA ASN A 25 -7.29 -8.47 15.92
C ASN A 25 -7.87 -8.05 17.28
N TYR A 26 -7.74 -6.77 17.59
CA TYR A 26 -8.38 -6.21 18.79
C TYR A 26 -9.89 -6.22 18.60
N THR A 27 -10.59 -6.79 19.58
CA THR A 27 -12.03 -6.69 19.75
C THR A 27 -12.43 -5.23 19.96
N GLU A 28 -13.71 -4.88 19.79
CA GLU A 28 -14.16 -3.51 20.05
C GLU A 28 -13.98 -3.10 21.52
N VAL A 29 -14.18 -4.03 22.45
CA VAL A 29 -13.99 -3.82 23.90
C VAL A 29 -12.52 -3.48 24.19
N GLU A 30 -11.57 -4.28 23.70
CA GLU A 30 -10.14 -3.99 23.88
C GLU A 30 -9.74 -2.62 23.30
N LYS A 31 -10.31 -2.22 22.15
CA LYS A 31 -10.06 -0.90 21.56
C LYS A 31 -10.54 0.22 22.48
N GLN A 32 -11.72 0.07 23.10
CA GLN A 32 -12.27 1.05 24.03
C GLN A 32 -11.42 1.16 25.31
N GLU A 33 -10.99 0.02 25.87
CA GLU A 33 -10.11 -0.02 27.04
C GLU A 33 -8.77 0.66 26.79
N ILE A 34 -8.12 0.34 25.66
CA ILE A 34 -6.84 0.96 25.26
C ILE A 34 -7.00 2.47 25.05
N ILE A 35 -8.12 2.90 24.47
CA ILE A 35 -8.42 4.34 24.30
C ILE A 35 -8.60 5.03 25.66
N ALA A 36 -9.36 4.42 26.58
CA ALA A 36 -9.58 4.97 27.91
C ALA A 36 -8.27 5.06 28.71
N GLU A 37 -7.45 4.01 28.67
CA GLU A 37 -6.14 4.00 29.31
C GLU A 37 -5.19 5.04 28.69
N PHE A 38 -5.20 5.19 27.37
CA PHE A 38 -4.42 6.23 26.68
C PHE A 38 -4.79 7.63 27.18
N ASP A 39 -6.09 7.96 27.28
CA ASP A 39 -6.53 9.28 27.75
C ASP A 39 -6.26 9.50 29.24
N LYS A 40 -6.37 8.44 30.07
CA LYS A 40 -5.98 8.47 31.48
C LYS A 40 -4.48 8.79 31.63
N LEU A 41 -3.60 8.00 31.00
CA LEU A 41 -2.15 8.21 31.06
C LEU A 41 -1.78 9.59 30.53
N LYS A 42 -2.42 10.05 29.46
CA LYS A 42 -2.19 11.38 28.91
C LYS A 42 -2.49 12.50 29.91
N ASN A 43 -3.54 12.38 30.71
CA ASN A 43 -3.85 13.35 31.76
C ASN A 43 -2.86 13.26 32.93
N GLU A 44 -2.48 12.05 33.35
CA GLU A 44 -1.47 11.83 34.40
C GLU A 44 -0.10 12.42 34.02
N PHE A 45 0.37 12.15 32.79
CA PHE A 45 1.64 12.69 32.29
C PHE A 45 1.61 14.21 32.17
N LYS A 46 0.50 14.79 31.74
CA LYS A 46 0.33 16.26 31.70
C LYS A 46 0.39 16.89 33.09
N ALA A 47 -0.18 16.23 34.10
CA ALA A 47 -0.15 16.69 35.48
C ALA A 47 1.27 16.60 36.08
N ARG A 48 1.97 15.49 35.83
CA ARG A 48 3.32 15.23 36.36
C ARG A 48 4.42 16.04 35.67
N TYR A 49 4.32 16.27 34.37
CA TYR A 49 5.38 16.90 33.58
C TYR A 49 4.91 18.22 32.95
N LYS A 50 4.70 19.24 33.78
CA LYS A 50 4.46 20.60 33.31
C LYS A 50 5.66 21.07 32.48
N GLY A 51 5.45 21.38 31.20
CA GLY A 51 6.48 21.89 30.28
C GLY A 51 7.14 20.85 29.37
N MET A 52 6.84 19.55 29.52
CA MET A 52 7.33 18.54 28.58
C MET A 52 6.60 18.67 27.22
N PRO A 53 7.32 18.59 26.08
CA PRO A 53 6.69 18.56 24.76
C PRO A 53 5.67 17.42 24.65
N TYR A 54 4.53 17.71 24.03
CA TYR A 54 3.40 16.81 23.94
C TYR A 54 3.72 15.54 23.12
N GLU A 55 4.62 15.66 22.15
CA GLU A 55 5.11 14.59 21.31
C GLU A 55 5.79 13.49 22.15
N ASN A 56 6.65 13.88 23.10
CA ASN A 56 7.35 12.95 23.98
C ASN A 56 6.40 12.21 24.93
N ILE A 57 5.32 12.87 25.36
CA ILE A 57 4.29 12.25 26.19
C ILE A 57 3.57 11.14 25.42
N ASN A 58 3.13 11.41 24.18
CA ASN A 58 2.43 10.40 23.40
C ASN A 58 3.33 9.21 23.08
N GLU A 59 4.61 9.43 22.77
CA GLU A 59 5.57 8.36 22.49
C GLU A 59 5.74 7.41 23.68
N LYS A 60 5.87 7.94 24.90
CA LYS A 60 5.95 7.11 26.12
C LYS A 60 4.67 6.30 26.36
N ILE A 61 3.50 6.90 26.12
CA ILE A 61 2.21 6.22 26.30
C ILE A 61 2.05 5.10 25.27
N VAL A 62 2.35 5.34 23.99
CA VAL A 62 2.23 4.30 22.96
C VAL A 62 3.22 3.16 23.13
N GLN A 63 4.43 3.45 23.65
CA GLN A 63 5.38 2.42 24.05
C GLN A 63 4.81 1.55 25.18
N LYS A 64 4.17 2.16 26.18
CA LYS A 64 3.55 1.42 27.29
C LYS A 64 2.36 0.56 26.85
N LEU A 65 1.52 1.07 25.95
CA LEU A 65 0.33 0.37 25.47
C LEU A 65 0.63 -0.65 24.35
N GLY A 66 1.82 -0.61 23.76
CA GLY A 66 2.18 -1.48 22.64
C GLY A 66 1.36 -1.23 21.37
N VAL A 67 0.71 -0.07 21.24
CA VAL A 67 -0.14 0.28 20.09
C VAL A 67 0.27 1.63 19.53
N SER A 68 0.49 1.70 18.21
CA SER A 68 0.90 2.94 17.55
C SER A 68 -0.14 4.06 17.71
N LEU A 69 0.33 5.32 17.83
CA LEU A 69 -0.55 6.49 17.94
C LEU A 69 -1.54 6.59 16.77
N ARG A 70 -1.09 6.21 15.57
CA ARG A 70 -1.91 6.19 14.37
C ARG A 70 -3.08 5.21 14.51
N THR A 71 -2.84 4.03 15.08
CA THR A 71 -3.85 3.01 15.33
C THR A 71 -4.87 3.51 16.35
N ILE A 72 -4.41 4.08 17.47
CA ILE A 72 -5.29 4.65 18.51
C ILE A 72 -6.19 5.76 17.91
N ASN A 73 -5.62 6.68 17.13
CA ASN A 73 -6.38 7.75 16.47
C ASN A 73 -7.40 7.21 15.46
N LEU A 74 -7.08 6.13 14.75
CA LEU A 74 -8.01 5.47 13.84
C LEU A 74 -9.18 4.85 14.61
N TRP A 75 -8.92 4.15 15.72
CA TRP A 75 -9.97 3.58 16.56
C TRP A 75 -10.86 4.65 17.18
N LYS A 76 -10.28 5.76 17.68
CA LYS A 76 -11.05 6.93 18.14
C LYS A 76 -12.00 7.46 17.07
N LYS A 77 -11.58 7.46 15.81
CA LYS A 77 -12.42 7.88 14.69
C LYS A 77 -13.53 6.86 14.38
N GLN A 78 -13.20 5.56 14.40
CA GLN A 78 -14.17 4.47 14.16
C GLN A 78 -15.25 4.40 15.23
N LEU A 79 -14.87 4.57 16.49
CA LEU A 79 -15.76 4.50 17.65
C LEU A 79 -16.46 5.83 17.99
N GLY A 80 -16.23 6.89 17.20
CA GLY A 80 -16.82 8.21 17.46
C GLY A 80 -16.32 8.93 18.71
N VAL A 81 -15.28 8.41 19.39
CA VAL A 81 -14.69 8.99 20.61
C VAL A 81 -13.75 10.16 20.28
N SER A 82 -13.33 10.31 19.02
CA SER A 82 -12.58 11.48 18.59
C SER A 82 -13.42 12.73 18.78
N LYS A 83 -12.87 13.74 19.46
CA LYS A 83 -13.50 15.06 19.50
C LYS A 83 -13.82 15.49 18.06
N PRO A 84 -15.07 15.88 17.77
CA PRO A 84 -15.41 16.36 16.45
C PRO A 84 -14.49 17.54 16.16
N GLN A 85 -13.78 17.49 15.02
CA GLN A 85 -13.07 18.66 14.55
C GLN A 85 -14.11 19.77 14.40
N LYS A 86 -13.88 20.92 15.04
CA LYS A 86 -14.78 22.06 14.93
C LYS A 86 -14.95 22.35 13.44
N LYS A 87 -16.16 22.14 12.92
CA LYS A 87 -16.47 22.47 11.53
C LYS A 87 -16.51 23.98 11.48
N HIS A 88 -15.55 24.57 10.77
CA HIS A 88 -15.55 25.99 10.50
C HIS A 88 -16.44 26.26 9.29
N THR A 89 -17.37 27.19 9.44
CA THR A 89 -18.12 27.78 8.33
C THR A 89 -17.17 28.53 7.39
N ASP A 90 -17.57 28.75 6.14
CA ASP A 90 -16.70 29.47 5.19
C ASP A 90 -16.43 30.92 5.65
N ALA A 91 -17.37 31.55 6.34
CA ALA A 91 -17.19 32.85 6.97
C ALA A 91 -16.10 32.81 8.05
N GLU A 92 -16.17 31.85 8.98
CA GLU A 92 -15.13 31.66 10.00
C GLU A 92 -13.75 31.36 9.39
N LYS A 93 -13.69 30.56 8.31
CA LYS A 93 -12.43 30.30 7.60
C LYS A 93 -11.82 31.59 7.06
N VAL A 94 -12.63 32.46 6.45
CA VAL A 94 -12.17 33.75 5.92
C VAL A 94 -11.68 34.66 7.04
N GLU A 95 -12.40 34.75 8.16
CA GLU A 95 -11.97 35.55 9.31
C GLU A 95 -10.67 35.03 9.94
N LEU A 96 -10.53 33.72 10.09
CA LEU A 96 -9.32 33.10 10.62
C LEU A 96 -8.12 33.29 9.69
N LEU A 97 -8.33 33.24 8.37
CA LEU A 97 -7.29 33.58 7.39
C LEU A 97 -6.89 35.06 7.46
N LYS A 98 -7.85 35.98 7.63
CA LYS A 98 -7.55 37.41 7.84
C LYS A 98 -6.72 37.62 9.11
N LYS A 99 -7.10 36.98 10.22
CA LYS A 99 -6.33 37.00 11.48
C LYS A 99 -4.92 36.42 11.29
N CYS A 100 -4.79 35.30 10.59
CA CYS A 100 -3.51 34.70 10.24
C CYS A 100 -2.60 35.67 9.46
N CYS A 101 -3.13 36.34 8.43
CA CYS A 101 -2.40 37.35 7.67
C CYS A 101 -1.97 38.54 8.53
N LYS A 102 -2.84 39.01 9.44
CA LYS A 102 -2.54 40.09 10.37
C LYS A 102 -1.39 39.72 11.32
N ILE A 103 -1.46 38.57 11.99
CA ILE A 103 -0.41 38.06 12.87
C ILE A 103 0.92 37.93 12.11
N LYS A 104 0.89 37.39 10.88
CA LYS A 104 2.10 37.22 10.06
C LYS A 104 2.72 38.55 9.64
N LYS A 105 1.92 39.59 9.40
CA LYS A 105 2.39 40.93 9.05
C LYS A 105 3.02 41.64 10.26
N GLU A 106 2.41 41.51 11.43
CA GLU A 106 2.90 42.08 12.69
C GLU A 106 4.15 41.36 13.20
N ASN A 107 4.26 40.05 12.93
CA ASN A 107 5.37 39.21 13.39
C ASN A 107 5.94 38.34 12.26
N PRO A 108 6.69 38.93 11.30
CA PRO A 108 7.25 38.21 10.15
C PRO A 108 8.06 36.95 10.47
N PRO A 109 8.85 36.87 11.58
CA PRO A 109 9.61 35.68 11.92
C PRO A 109 8.76 34.47 12.33
N LEU A 110 7.49 34.67 12.75
CA LEU A 110 6.65 33.58 13.24
C LEU A 110 6.43 32.52 12.16
N ARG A 111 6.70 31.28 12.51
CA ARG A 111 6.44 30.12 11.67
C ARG A 111 4.95 29.87 11.64
N LYS A 112 4.46 29.34 10.52
CA LYS A 112 3.04 29.02 10.32
C LYS A 112 2.45 28.10 11.40
N TYR A 113 3.27 27.18 11.92
CA TYR A 113 2.86 26.30 13.01
C TYR A 113 2.50 27.08 14.28
N GLU A 114 3.26 28.13 14.61
CA GLU A 114 3.04 28.95 15.79
C GLU A 114 1.75 29.77 15.65
N ILE A 115 1.53 30.34 14.47
CA ILE A 115 0.29 31.07 14.15
C ILE A 115 -0.93 30.13 14.23
N ALA A 116 -0.84 28.92 13.68
CA ALA A 116 -1.91 27.93 13.76
C ALA A 116 -2.23 27.56 15.21
N LYS A 117 -1.19 27.41 16.05
CA LYS A 117 -1.34 27.16 17.49
C LYS A 117 -2.02 28.34 18.21
N MET A 118 -1.65 29.58 17.91
CA MET A 118 -2.30 30.79 18.47
C MET A 118 -3.78 30.89 18.08
N LEU A 119 -4.13 30.46 16.86
CA LEU A 119 -5.51 30.45 16.37
C LEU A 119 -6.30 29.21 16.78
N ASN A 120 -5.68 28.25 17.46
CA ASN A 120 -6.26 26.95 17.80
C ASN A 120 -6.80 26.18 16.57
N ILE A 121 -6.04 26.21 15.47
CA ILE A 121 -6.35 25.51 14.22
C ILE A 121 -5.24 24.50 13.95
N ASP A 122 -5.59 23.34 13.40
CA ASP A 122 -4.58 22.41 12.91
C ASP A 122 -3.77 23.03 11.75
N LYS A 123 -2.44 22.86 11.78
CA LYS A 123 -1.52 23.42 10.77
C LYS A 123 -1.87 22.97 9.34
N THR A 124 -2.29 21.71 9.18
CA THR A 124 -2.66 21.16 7.87
C THR A 124 -3.97 21.78 7.38
N THR A 125 -4.93 21.99 8.27
CA THR A 125 -6.18 22.70 7.99
C THR A 125 -5.93 24.14 7.54
N LEU A 126 -5.11 24.90 8.28
CA LEU A 126 -4.74 26.27 7.87
C LEU A 126 -4.02 26.30 6.52
N SER A 127 -3.19 25.28 6.24
CA SER A 127 -2.49 25.15 4.94
C SER A 127 -3.39 24.79 3.78
N LEU A 128 -4.40 23.97 4.05
CA LEU A 128 -5.43 23.66 3.07
C LEU A 128 -6.23 24.92 2.75
N TRP A 129 -6.69 25.67 3.76
CA TRP A 129 -7.47 26.89 3.55
C TRP A 129 -6.71 27.99 2.84
N GLU A 130 -5.41 28.17 3.12
CA GLU A 130 -4.57 29.11 2.35
C GLU A 130 -4.43 28.71 0.88
N ARG A 131 -4.34 27.40 0.61
CA ARG A 131 -4.25 26.90 -0.78
C ARG A 131 -5.57 27.08 -1.50
N GLU A 132 -6.67 26.77 -0.82
CA GLU A 132 -8.03 27.00 -1.30
C GLU A 132 -8.23 28.49 -1.58
N SER A 133 -7.90 29.40 -0.66
CA SER A 133 -8.08 30.84 -0.87
C SER A 133 -7.19 31.40 -1.98
N LYS A 134 -5.94 30.94 -2.11
CA LYS A 134 -5.04 31.34 -3.21
C LYS A 134 -5.50 30.82 -4.58
N GLY A 135 -6.17 29.67 -4.62
CA GLY A 135 -6.75 29.09 -5.83
C GLY A 135 -8.15 29.63 -6.17
N ILE A 136 -8.69 30.56 -5.37
CA ILE A 136 -10.07 31.02 -5.47
C ILE A 136 -10.12 32.55 -5.41
N LYS A 137 -9.98 33.19 -6.58
CA LYS A 137 -10.74 34.42 -6.83
C LYS A 137 -12.11 34.00 -7.38
N PRO A 138 -13.22 34.19 -6.64
CA PRO A 138 -14.54 33.72 -7.08
C PRO A 138 -14.97 34.35 -8.42
N GLU A 139 -14.59 35.61 -8.67
CA GLU A 139 -14.88 36.30 -9.94
C GLU A 139 -14.08 35.76 -11.13
N ASN A 140 -12.87 35.25 -10.90
CA ASN A 140 -12.08 34.64 -11.95
C ASN A 140 -12.52 33.20 -12.25
N ARG A 141 -13.19 32.49 -11.33
CA ARG A 141 -13.68 31.13 -11.59
C ARG A 141 -14.78 31.08 -12.63
N LYS A 142 -15.78 31.98 -12.56
CA LYS A 142 -16.83 32.04 -13.59
C LYS A 142 -16.26 32.45 -14.94
N LYS A 143 -15.53 33.57 -15.00
CA LYS A 143 -14.94 34.07 -16.25
C LYS A 143 -13.94 33.10 -16.87
N HIS A 144 -13.08 32.45 -16.08
CA HIS A 144 -12.11 31.49 -16.59
C HIS A 144 -12.75 30.14 -16.96
N ALA A 145 -13.80 29.70 -16.25
CA ALA A 145 -14.55 28.51 -16.65
C ALA A 145 -15.36 28.76 -17.92
N GLU A 146 -15.97 29.94 -18.07
CA GLU A 146 -16.69 30.37 -19.27
C GLU A 146 -15.73 30.55 -20.45
N ALA A 147 -14.58 31.18 -20.25
CA ALA A 147 -13.55 31.32 -21.28
C ALA A 147 -12.99 29.95 -21.71
N LYS A 148 -12.68 29.07 -20.76
CA LYS A 148 -12.26 27.69 -21.08
C LYS A 148 -13.35 26.88 -21.77
N LYS A 149 -14.61 27.07 -21.38
CA LYS A 149 -15.76 26.42 -22.04
C LYS A 149 -15.94 26.96 -23.46
N ALA A 150 -15.79 28.26 -23.67
CA ALA A 150 -15.88 28.88 -25.00
C ALA A 150 -14.72 28.44 -25.91
N GLU A 151 -13.49 28.40 -25.39
CA GLU A 151 -12.32 27.91 -26.10
C GLU A 151 -12.45 26.42 -26.43
N PHE A 152 -12.95 25.62 -25.48
CA PHE A 152 -13.29 24.22 -25.68
C PHE A 152 -14.31 24.03 -26.82
N MET A 153 -15.42 24.78 -26.80
CA MET A 153 -16.45 24.67 -27.85
C MET A 153 -15.89 25.08 -29.22
N LYS A 154 -15.07 26.13 -29.29
CA LYS A 154 -14.40 26.53 -30.55
C LYS A 154 -13.49 25.42 -31.10
N GLN A 155 -12.70 24.79 -30.24
CA GLN A 155 -11.84 23.67 -30.67
C GLN A 155 -12.67 22.46 -31.09
N PHE A 156 -13.76 22.17 -30.38
CA PHE A 156 -14.67 21.07 -30.68
C PHE A 156 -15.30 21.22 -32.07
N TYR A 157 -15.90 22.37 -32.39
CA TYR A 157 -16.52 22.62 -33.70
C TYR A 157 -15.51 22.56 -34.85
N LYS A 158 -14.29 23.06 -34.65
CA LYS A 158 -13.21 22.98 -35.65
C LYS A 158 -12.80 21.55 -35.98
N ILE A 159 -12.98 20.60 -35.04
CA ILE A 159 -12.68 19.18 -35.26
C ILE A 159 -13.87 18.48 -35.91
N GLU A 160 -15.11 18.85 -35.54
CA GLU A 160 -16.34 18.35 -36.16
C GLU A 160 -16.39 18.71 -37.66
N GLU A 161 -16.07 19.96 -38.03
CA GLU A 161 -15.98 20.39 -39.43
C GLU A 161 -14.94 19.60 -40.24
N LYS A 162 -13.80 19.27 -39.63
CA LYS A 162 -12.74 18.51 -40.29
C LYS A 162 -13.05 17.02 -40.42
N ASN A 163 -13.92 16.47 -39.57
CA ASN A 163 -14.23 15.04 -39.52
C ASN A 163 -15.71 14.77 -39.22
N PRO A 164 -16.63 15.03 -40.17
CA PRO A 164 -18.06 14.93 -39.94
C PRO A 164 -18.56 13.51 -39.65
N LYS A 165 -17.77 12.48 -39.94
CA LYS A 165 -18.10 11.06 -39.65
C LYS A 165 -17.72 10.63 -38.23
N MET A 166 -17.00 11.45 -37.46
CA MET A 166 -16.51 11.08 -36.12
C MET A 166 -17.57 11.40 -35.07
N ASN A 167 -17.86 10.45 -34.17
CA ASN A 167 -18.84 10.66 -33.11
C ASN A 167 -18.33 11.75 -32.13
N LYS A 168 -19.22 12.66 -31.73
CA LYS A 168 -18.99 13.73 -30.74
C LYS A 168 -18.35 13.22 -29.45
N GLU A 169 -18.75 12.03 -29.00
CA GLU A 169 -18.19 11.40 -27.81
C GLU A 169 -16.73 10.97 -27.99
N GLU A 170 -16.35 10.56 -29.20
CA GLU A 170 -14.99 10.13 -29.54
C GLU A 170 -14.03 11.32 -29.62
N ILE A 171 -14.48 12.44 -30.20
CA ILE A 171 -13.74 13.71 -30.20
C ILE A 171 -13.48 14.19 -28.76
N ALA A 172 -14.51 14.15 -27.90
CA ALA A 172 -14.41 14.53 -26.50
C ALA A 172 -13.42 13.64 -25.72
N GLN A 173 -13.39 12.33 -26.01
CA GLN A 173 -12.49 11.37 -25.38
C GLN A 173 -11.03 11.58 -25.81
N ARG A 174 -10.77 11.71 -27.12
CA ARG A 174 -9.40 11.75 -27.67
C ARG A 174 -8.67 13.06 -27.36
N GLN A 175 -9.34 14.19 -27.47
CA GLN A 175 -8.68 15.51 -27.43
C GLN A 175 -8.67 16.13 -26.03
N PHE A 176 -9.68 15.83 -25.23
CA PHE A 176 -9.92 16.56 -23.99
C PHE A 176 -9.85 15.68 -22.75
N GLY A 177 -9.54 14.40 -22.91
CA GLY A 177 -9.41 13.46 -21.79
C GLY A 177 -10.68 13.38 -20.95
N VAL A 178 -11.86 13.67 -21.55
CA VAL A 178 -13.15 13.52 -20.87
C VAL A 178 -13.34 12.03 -20.63
N SER A 179 -12.96 11.58 -19.43
CA SER A 179 -13.08 10.19 -19.04
C SER A 179 -14.57 9.85 -19.04
N LYS A 180 -14.99 8.90 -19.88
CA LYS A 180 -16.29 8.24 -19.75
C LYS A 180 -16.50 7.92 -18.26
N LYS A 181 -17.69 8.24 -17.72
CA LYS A 181 -18.08 7.76 -16.39
C LYS A 181 -17.75 6.28 -16.36
N ARG A 182 -16.83 5.89 -15.47
CA ARG A 182 -16.39 4.50 -15.38
C ARG A 182 -17.63 3.66 -15.15
N LYS A 183 -17.92 2.74 -16.07
CA LYS A 183 -18.98 1.77 -15.86
C LYS A 183 -18.56 0.95 -14.64
N ASN A 184 -19.41 0.93 -13.62
CA ASN A 184 -19.16 0.11 -12.45
C ASN A 184 -19.46 -1.33 -12.86
N HIS A 185 -18.43 -2.15 -12.94
CA HIS A 185 -18.57 -3.57 -13.26
C HIS A 185 -18.75 -4.37 -11.97
N THR A 186 -19.70 -5.30 -11.98
CA THR A 186 -19.82 -6.35 -10.96
C THR A 186 -18.63 -7.31 -11.06
N ASP A 187 -18.40 -8.11 -10.01
CA ASP A 187 -17.27 -9.05 -10.02
C ASP A 187 -17.46 -10.17 -11.07
N THR A 188 -18.69 -10.58 -11.34
CA THR A 188 -19.02 -11.52 -12.43
C THR A 188 -18.69 -10.92 -13.80
N GLU A 189 -19.09 -9.68 -14.06
CA GLU A 189 -18.76 -8.99 -15.32
C GLU A 189 -17.24 -8.84 -15.50
N LYS A 190 -16.49 -8.55 -14.42
CA LYS A 190 -15.02 -8.45 -14.50
C LYS A 190 -14.39 -9.77 -14.91
N VAL A 191 -14.87 -10.89 -14.34
CA VAL A 191 -14.39 -12.23 -14.66
C VAL A 191 -14.69 -12.58 -16.12
N GLU A 192 -15.90 -12.27 -16.60
CA GLU A 192 -16.30 -12.51 -17.98
C GLU A 192 -15.48 -11.68 -18.98
N LEU A 193 -15.28 -10.39 -18.70
CA LEU A 193 -14.43 -9.52 -19.52
C LEU A 193 -12.98 -10.00 -19.57
N LEU A 194 -12.45 -10.55 -18.47
CA LEU A 194 -11.12 -11.15 -18.45
C LEU A 194 -11.06 -12.47 -19.25
N LYS A 195 -12.12 -13.28 -19.24
CA LYS A 195 -12.21 -14.47 -20.11
C LYS A 195 -12.17 -14.07 -21.58
N ASN A 196 -12.94 -13.04 -21.95
CA ASN A 196 -12.95 -12.49 -23.31
C ASN A 196 -11.58 -11.91 -23.71
N PHE A 197 -10.93 -11.17 -22.81
CA PHE A 197 -9.56 -10.69 -23.01
C PHE A 197 -8.59 -11.84 -23.34
N ASN A 198 -8.61 -12.91 -22.52
CA ASN A 198 -7.73 -14.05 -22.74
C ASN A 198 -8.04 -14.79 -24.04
N LYS A 199 -9.32 -14.91 -24.41
CA LYS A 199 -9.75 -15.49 -25.68
C LYS A 199 -9.21 -14.70 -26.87
N ILE A 200 -9.45 -13.37 -26.91
CA ILE A 200 -8.97 -12.49 -27.98
C ILE A 200 -7.44 -12.53 -28.07
N LYS A 201 -6.74 -12.49 -26.93
CA LYS A 201 -5.28 -12.53 -26.89
C LYS A 201 -4.70 -13.87 -27.36
N LYS A 202 -5.43 -14.98 -27.14
CA LYS A 202 -5.08 -16.32 -27.64
C LYS A 202 -5.28 -16.43 -29.15
N GLU A 203 -6.40 -15.93 -29.65
CA GLU A 203 -6.73 -15.95 -31.09
C GLU A 203 -5.86 -14.97 -31.88
N ASN A 204 -5.44 -13.85 -31.27
CA ASN A 204 -4.67 -12.80 -31.92
C ASN A 204 -3.45 -12.38 -31.06
N PRO A 205 -2.38 -13.19 -31.01
CA PRO A 205 -1.22 -12.93 -30.17
C PRO A 205 -0.53 -11.59 -30.43
N GLN A 206 -0.61 -11.09 -31.68
CA GLN A 206 0.02 -9.85 -32.12
C GLN A 206 -0.66 -8.58 -31.58
N LEU A 207 -1.95 -8.66 -31.19
CA LEU A 207 -2.65 -7.49 -30.67
C LEU A 207 -2.06 -7.02 -29.35
N ARG A 208 -1.84 -5.72 -29.22
CA ARG A 208 -1.35 -5.12 -27.97
C ARG A 208 -2.48 -5.09 -26.93
N THR A 209 -2.09 -5.09 -25.65
CA THR A 209 -3.06 -5.14 -24.54
C THR A 209 -3.99 -3.93 -24.51
N ASP A 210 -3.51 -2.75 -24.91
CA ASP A 210 -4.30 -1.53 -25.05
C ASP A 210 -5.34 -1.63 -26.16
N GLU A 211 -5.00 -2.26 -27.29
CA GLU A 211 -5.93 -2.50 -28.40
C GLU A 211 -7.08 -3.41 -27.96
N ILE A 212 -6.76 -4.53 -27.29
CA ILE A 212 -7.79 -5.43 -26.75
C ILE A 212 -8.62 -4.74 -25.65
N ALA A 213 -7.98 -3.93 -24.80
CA ALA A 213 -8.69 -3.15 -23.78
C ALA A 213 -9.69 -2.15 -24.40
N GLN A 214 -9.30 -1.49 -25.49
CA GLN A 214 -10.18 -0.61 -26.28
C GLN A 214 -11.34 -1.40 -26.90
N MET A 215 -11.10 -2.57 -27.49
CA MET A 215 -12.15 -3.45 -28.03
C MET A 215 -13.16 -3.86 -26.96
N LEU A 216 -12.71 -4.11 -25.73
CA LEU A 216 -13.57 -4.43 -24.58
C LEU A 216 -14.19 -3.18 -23.91
N ASN A 217 -13.87 -1.98 -24.39
CA ASN A 217 -14.27 -0.69 -23.80
C ASN A 217 -13.89 -0.57 -22.30
N ILE A 218 -12.69 -1.07 -21.94
CA ILE A 218 -12.11 -1.00 -20.59
C ILE A 218 -10.83 -0.18 -20.64
N HIS A 219 -10.63 0.69 -19.65
CA HIS A 219 -9.36 1.40 -19.53
C HIS A 219 -8.22 0.43 -19.20
N ILE A 220 -7.08 0.52 -19.88
CA ILE A 220 -5.95 -0.42 -19.73
C ILE A 220 -5.49 -0.58 -18.27
N THR A 221 -5.45 0.50 -17.49
CA THR A 221 -5.05 0.40 -16.07
C THR A 221 -6.05 -0.39 -15.23
N THR A 222 -7.35 -0.29 -15.55
CA THR A 222 -8.41 -1.08 -14.91
C THR A 222 -8.28 -2.55 -15.28
N LEU A 223 -8.05 -2.86 -16.57
CA LEU A 223 -7.82 -4.22 -17.04
C LEU A 223 -6.59 -4.84 -16.36
N ASN A 224 -5.47 -4.11 -16.25
CA ASN A 224 -4.25 -4.57 -15.58
C ASN A 224 -4.46 -4.83 -14.08
N LEU A 225 -5.25 -3.98 -13.41
CA LEU A 225 -5.62 -4.18 -12.01
C LEU A 225 -6.47 -5.44 -11.83
N TRP A 226 -7.43 -5.67 -12.73
CA TRP A 226 -8.26 -6.86 -12.72
C TRP A 226 -7.45 -8.11 -13.05
N ASP A 227 -6.58 -8.09 -14.06
CA ASP A 227 -5.69 -9.23 -14.36
C ASP A 227 -4.89 -9.59 -13.11
N LYS A 228 -4.26 -8.62 -12.42
CA LYS A 228 -3.51 -8.89 -11.18
C LYS A 228 -4.38 -9.47 -10.06
N LYS A 229 -5.58 -8.91 -9.85
CA LYS A 229 -6.48 -9.33 -8.75
C LYS A 229 -7.08 -10.71 -9.01
N TYR A 230 -7.56 -10.94 -10.23
CA TYR A 230 -8.29 -12.14 -10.61
C TYR A 230 -7.42 -13.21 -11.27
N LYS A 231 -6.13 -12.96 -11.57
CA LYS A 231 -5.20 -14.01 -12.04
C LYS A 231 -5.19 -15.22 -11.13
N ILE A 232 -5.27 -14.96 -9.82
CA ILE A 232 -5.26 -15.98 -8.78
C ILE A 232 -6.52 -16.85 -8.88
N ILE A 233 -7.65 -16.26 -9.29
CA ILE A 233 -8.96 -16.91 -9.38
C ILE A 233 -9.14 -17.61 -10.73
N LEU A 234 -8.66 -17.00 -11.82
CA LEU A 234 -8.83 -17.50 -13.20
C LEU A 234 -7.79 -18.55 -13.59
N LYS A 235 -6.66 -18.61 -12.89
CA LYS A 235 -5.59 -19.57 -13.12
C LYS A 235 -5.19 -20.23 -11.79
N PRO A 236 -6.12 -20.97 -11.13
CA PRO A 236 -5.79 -21.72 -9.92
C PRO A 236 -4.64 -22.70 -10.19
N ASP A 237 -4.61 -23.26 -11.41
CA ASP A 237 -3.67 -24.31 -11.81
C ASP A 237 -2.22 -23.82 -11.99
N ILE A 238 -1.99 -22.54 -12.27
CA ILE A 238 -0.63 -22.06 -12.55
C ILE A 238 0.20 -21.84 -11.27
N LYS A 239 -0.44 -21.77 -10.08
CA LYS A 239 0.31 -21.64 -8.82
C LYS A 239 0.63 -22.97 -8.15
N ASN A 240 -0.04 -24.06 -8.51
CA ASN A 240 0.17 -25.38 -7.92
C ASN A 240 0.21 -26.47 -9.01
N PHE A 241 1.10 -26.34 -10.01
CA PHE A 241 1.41 -27.48 -10.89
C PHE A 241 2.01 -28.66 -10.13
N TYR A 242 2.61 -28.38 -8.97
CA TYR A 242 3.27 -29.37 -8.14
C TYR A 242 2.53 -29.43 -6.81
N SER A 243 2.04 -30.62 -6.47
CA SER A 243 1.67 -31.01 -5.12
C SER A 243 2.85 -30.80 -4.15
N GLU A 244 2.59 -30.71 -2.85
CA GLU A 244 3.67 -30.58 -1.86
C GLU A 244 4.67 -31.75 -1.94
N VAL A 245 4.19 -32.95 -2.28
CA VAL A 245 5.05 -34.14 -2.47
C VAL A 245 5.97 -33.95 -3.68
N GLU A 246 5.46 -33.47 -4.81
CA GLU A 246 6.27 -33.17 -5.99
C GLU A 246 7.26 -32.04 -5.73
N LYS A 247 6.88 -31.00 -4.98
CA LYS A 247 7.79 -29.93 -4.57
C LYS A 247 8.96 -30.48 -3.76
N GLN A 248 8.67 -31.36 -2.79
CA GLN A 248 9.70 -32.01 -1.98
C GLN A 248 10.62 -32.89 -2.85
N GLY A 249 10.06 -33.67 -3.77
CA GLY A 249 10.82 -34.51 -4.72
C GLY A 249 11.77 -33.68 -5.59
N ILE A 250 11.28 -32.59 -6.19
CA ILE A 250 12.09 -31.69 -7.03
C ILE A 250 13.18 -30.99 -6.22
N VAL A 251 12.89 -30.58 -4.99
CA VAL A 251 13.88 -29.96 -4.10
C VAL A 251 14.97 -30.97 -3.72
N ALA A 252 14.60 -32.22 -3.42
CA ALA A 252 15.56 -33.28 -3.12
C ALA A 252 16.44 -33.62 -4.34
N GLU A 253 15.85 -33.74 -5.53
CA GLU A 253 16.59 -33.99 -6.77
C GLU A 253 17.54 -32.84 -7.11
N PHE A 254 17.10 -31.60 -6.90
CA PHE A 254 17.95 -30.41 -7.06
C PHE A 254 19.18 -30.48 -6.14
N ASP A 255 18.99 -30.85 -4.88
CA ASP A 255 20.09 -30.96 -3.91
C ASP A 255 21.03 -32.13 -4.21
N GLY A 256 20.49 -33.27 -4.66
CA GLY A 256 21.29 -34.39 -5.15
C GLY A 256 22.18 -33.99 -6.32
N LEU A 257 21.59 -33.40 -7.37
CA LEU A 257 22.34 -32.94 -8.56
C LEU A 257 23.40 -31.87 -8.21
N LYS A 258 23.09 -31.01 -7.24
CA LYS A 258 24.04 -29.99 -6.75
C LYS A 258 25.21 -30.61 -6.00
N ASN A 259 24.95 -31.64 -5.18
CA ASN A 259 26.00 -32.36 -4.46
C ASN A 259 26.88 -33.19 -5.42
N ASP A 260 26.28 -33.87 -6.41
CA ASP A 260 27.02 -34.58 -7.46
C ASP A 260 27.92 -33.66 -8.27
N PHE A 261 27.46 -32.42 -8.52
CA PHE A 261 28.29 -31.43 -9.19
C PHE A 261 29.48 -31.01 -8.31
N LYS A 262 29.26 -30.79 -7.01
CA LYS A 262 30.32 -30.42 -6.05
C LYS A 262 31.39 -31.50 -5.92
N THR A 263 31.00 -32.78 -5.86
CA THR A 263 31.95 -33.90 -5.72
C THR A 263 32.81 -34.06 -6.98
N ARG A 264 32.23 -33.88 -8.18
CA ARG A 264 32.99 -33.93 -9.44
C ARG A 264 33.91 -32.73 -9.66
N ALA A 265 33.59 -31.59 -9.06
CA ALA A 265 34.32 -30.34 -9.28
C ALA A 265 35.72 -30.31 -8.62
N ASN A 266 36.07 -31.23 -7.71
CA ASN A 266 37.40 -31.39 -7.08
C ASN A 266 38.20 -30.07 -6.93
N GLY A 267 37.63 -29.08 -6.24
CA GLY A 267 38.32 -27.83 -5.92
C GLY A 267 38.34 -26.75 -7.01
N MET A 268 37.74 -26.98 -8.18
CA MET A 268 37.56 -25.93 -9.19
C MET A 268 36.47 -24.93 -8.78
N SER A 269 36.80 -23.64 -8.85
CA SER A 269 35.87 -22.55 -8.56
C SER A 269 34.88 -22.35 -9.71
N TYR A 270 33.64 -22.78 -9.52
CA TYR A 270 32.55 -22.54 -10.45
C TYR A 270 31.57 -21.46 -9.95
N ASP A 271 30.96 -20.75 -10.90
CA ASP A 271 29.82 -19.88 -10.63
C ASP A 271 28.59 -20.72 -10.26
N MET A 272 28.42 -20.96 -8.96
CA MET A 272 27.31 -21.72 -8.38
C MET A 272 25.93 -21.20 -8.82
N LYS A 273 25.81 -19.92 -9.18
CA LYS A 273 24.55 -19.35 -9.65
C LYS A 273 24.15 -19.93 -11.01
N LYS A 274 25.10 -20.10 -11.92
CA LYS A 274 24.86 -20.70 -13.25
C LYS A 274 24.54 -22.19 -13.16
N ILE A 275 25.18 -22.89 -12.22
CA ILE A 275 24.91 -24.32 -11.97
C ILE A 275 23.49 -24.49 -11.43
N ASP A 276 23.11 -23.73 -10.39
CA ASP A 276 21.75 -23.73 -9.85
C ASP A 276 20.71 -23.46 -10.95
N GLU A 277 20.98 -22.52 -11.86
CA GLU A 277 20.06 -22.20 -12.96
C GLU A 277 19.92 -23.37 -13.96
N LYS A 278 21.04 -24.02 -14.34
CA LYS A 278 21.03 -25.19 -15.24
C LYS A 278 20.29 -26.38 -14.62
N ILE A 279 20.51 -26.65 -13.34
CA ILE A 279 19.81 -27.73 -12.63
C ILE A 279 18.31 -27.42 -12.56
N ALA A 280 17.94 -26.19 -12.20
CA ALA A 280 16.53 -25.80 -12.15
C ALA A 280 15.84 -25.93 -13.53
N GLN A 281 16.51 -25.50 -14.61
CA GLN A 281 16.02 -25.68 -15.98
C GLN A 281 15.83 -27.16 -16.34
N LYS A 282 16.76 -28.05 -15.96
CA LYS A 282 16.62 -29.50 -16.16
C LYS A 282 15.39 -30.06 -15.45
N LEU A 283 15.06 -29.52 -14.28
CA LEU A 283 13.88 -29.88 -13.49
C LEU A 283 12.59 -29.16 -13.93
N GLY A 284 12.62 -28.41 -15.03
CA GLY A 284 11.45 -27.71 -15.57
C GLY A 284 10.95 -26.54 -14.71
N VAL A 285 11.75 -26.04 -13.76
CA VAL A 285 11.36 -24.99 -12.83
C VAL A 285 12.37 -23.84 -12.80
N SER A 286 11.94 -22.64 -12.40
CA SER A 286 12.88 -21.54 -12.21
C SER A 286 13.69 -21.72 -10.92
N ARG A 287 14.96 -21.29 -10.92
CA ARG A 287 15.78 -21.26 -9.69
C ARG A 287 15.05 -20.58 -8.53
N ARG A 288 14.39 -19.45 -8.79
CA ARG A 288 13.65 -18.68 -7.78
C ARG A 288 12.49 -19.50 -7.17
N THR A 289 11.84 -20.34 -7.96
CA THR A 289 10.78 -21.25 -7.51
C THR A 289 11.33 -22.25 -6.50
N ILE A 290 12.48 -22.89 -6.80
CA ILE A 290 13.13 -23.85 -5.90
C ILE A 290 13.49 -23.18 -4.56
N TYR A 291 14.08 -21.97 -4.58
CA TYR A 291 14.40 -21.24 -3.36
C TYR A 291 13.15 -20.90 -2.53
N TYR A 292 12.05 -20.56 -3.19
CA TYR A 292 10.78 -20.32 -2.50
C TYR A 292 10.24 -21.59 -1.84
N TRP A 293 10.27 -22.73 -2.55
CA TRP A 293 9.85 -24.02 -2.00
C TRP A 293 10.72 -24.48 -0.84
N LYS A 294 12.06 -24.37 -0.94
CA LYS A 294 12.97 -24.65 0.18
C LYS A 294 12.58 -23.88 1.44
N ARG A 295 12.27 -22.58 1.28
CA ARG A 295 11.81 -21.73 2.38
C ARG A 295 10.46 -22.14 2.94
N GLN A 296 9.54 -22.63 2.11
CA GLN A 296 8.23 -23.11 2.55
C GLN A 296 8.32 -24.45 3.29
N ILE A 297 9.18 -25.36 2.81
CA ILE A 297 9.40 -26.70 3.38
C ILE A 297 10.28 -26.64 4.65
N GLY A 298 11.00 -25.54 4.87
CA GLY A 298 11.89 -25.38 6.02
C GLY A 298 13.28 -25.98 5.83
N VAL A 299 13.68 -26.24 4.58
CA VAL A 299 15.04 -26.68 4.25
C VAL A 299 15.98 -25.49 4.39
N SER A 300 16.99 -25.63 5.26
CA SER A 300 18.02 -24.61 5.46
C SER A 300 18.71 -24.27 4.13
N MET A 301 18.94 -22.98 3.87
CA MET A 301 19.75 -22.58 2.73
C MET A 301 21.21 -22.59 3.17
N ASP A 302 22.01 -23.54 2.66
CA ASP A 302 23.46 -23.65 2.94
C ASP A 302 24.31 -22.47 2.45
N ASN A 303 23.68 -21.38 2.01
CA ASN A 303 24.39 -20.17 1.62
C ASN A 303 24.64 -19.33 2.88
N GLY A 304 25.82 -19.49 3.46
CA GLY A 304 26.32 -18.81 4.66
C GLY A 304 26.13 -17.29 4.67
N GLY A 305 24.94 -16.87 5.11
CA GLY A 305 24.64 -15.53 5.55
C GLY A 305 23.49 -15.59 6.55
N PRO A 306 23.58 -14.92 7.71
CA PRO A 306 22.52 -14.94 8.70
C PRO A 306 21.31 -14.22 8.11
N ILE A 307 20.26 -14.97 7.81
CA ILE A 307 18.92 -14.41 7.70
C ILE A 307 18.16 -14.99 8.89
N ASP A 308 17.97 -14.14 9.90
CA ASP A 308 17.23 -14.40 11.13
C ASP A 308 15.96 -15.21 10.85
N ASN A 309 16.02 -16.49 11.23
CA ASN A 309 14.87 -17.38 11.20
C ASN A 309 14.05 -17.16 12.47
N VAL A 310 12.87 -16.58 12.27
CA VAL A 310 11.72 -16.69 13.18
C VAL A 310 11.41 -18.17 13.35
N GLN A 311 11.65 -18.71 14.55
CA GLN A 311 11.15 -20.01 15.00
C GLN A 311 9.63 -20.03 14.80
N ARG A 312 9.14 -20.90 13.90
CA ARG A 312 7.77 -21.41 13.98
C ARG A 312 7.84 -22.76 14.67
N HIS A 313 7.29 -22.81 15.88
CA HIS A 313 6.93 -24.07 16.53
C HIS A 313 5.97 -24.84 15.63
N VAL A 314 6.44 -25.98 15.13
CA VAL A 314 5.55 -27.08 14.74
C VAL A 314 5.58 -28.04 15.91
N GLY A 315 4.44 -28.16 16.60
CA GLY A 315 4.26 -29.08 17.71
C GLY A 315 4.43 -30.51 17.23
N PHE A 316 5.42 -31.19 17.77
CA PHE A 316 5.58 -32.62 17.63
C PHE A 316 4.82 -33.25 18.80
N GLU A 317 3.63 -33.81 18.53
CA GLU A 317 2.88 -34.59 19.51
C GLU A 317 3.69 -35.83 19.88
N ARG A 318 4.15 -35.89 21.14
CA ARG A 318 4.71 -37.11 21.72
C ARG A 318 3.56 -38.05 22.03
N SER A 319 3.48 -39.13 21.28
CA SER A 319 2.75 -40.34 21.66
C SER A 319 3.36 -40.92 22.93
N THR A 320 2.67 -40.79 24.06
CA THR A 320 2.98 -41.57 25.26
C THR A 320 2.23 -42.88 25.18
N SER A 321 2.93 -43.94 24.78
CA SER A 321 2.57 -45.30 25.20
C SER A 321 2.88 -45.42 26.69
N SER A 322 1.87 -45.68 27.51
CA SER A 322 2.06 -46.21 28.85
C SER A 322 1.36 -47.55 28.90
N ALA A 323 2.15 -48.56 29.26
CA ALA A 323 1.80 -49.95 29.29
C ALA A 323 0.90 -50.25 30.49
N ILE A 324 -0.01 -51.19 30.25
CA ILE A 324 -0.73 -51.96 31.24
C ILE A 324 0.27 -52.82 32.02
N LEU A 325 0.23 -52.74 33.35
CA LEU A 325 0.41 -53.86 34.27
C LEU A 325 -0.41 -53.59 35.54
#